data_AF-A0A545UEF7-F1
#
_entry.id   AF-A0A545UEF7-F1
#
_cell.length_a   1.000
_cell.length_b   1.000
_cell.length_c   1.000
_cell.angle_alpha   90.00
_cell.angle_beta   90.00
_cell.angle_gamma   90.00
#
_symmetry.space_group_name_H-M   'P 1'
#
loop_
_entity.id
_entity.type
_entity.pdbx_description
1 polymer ?
#
loop_
_entity_poly.entity_id
_entity_poly.type
_entity_poly.pdbx_seq_one_letter_code
_entity_poly.pdbx_strand_id
1 'polypeptide(L)'
;MNKLPRLKAGLFIGICILLSGCEKQSQPESKTQSPTKSKMVNTCTGTYPSYWQDPAFPQMWQGQLISDAPPKDWKGPIFKLSDKYPRQPVDDKANQPWRTSKFDLLFDPNIDKVTKDALGKEYSWLVLSYIMAGNTNRPGQTDWDICENPIRPWFHIPFQTYDAMSGREFTHGLTREAPVTYSIKGSETLDKSTMWAVGVYNATAAYTLGEVWQTDGTARVPVSDMAFKDGAVIGKPLFNTSSPEKLPVLANMPTWNANISDPAFCSCTPSPGSSECTLVEESQQCPRSTTKWGDVRLLQFDFAVKDNRAPGTQWVYGTFVADGQRKAHIKDPWQRISLLGVMWGNDTPPKGQLAYNYPEDPRKNGFAEEVIVWDTVDELNRYGGSDPTKWMGHLGCNNRLDGPADDANSSCMSCHGSASVPDENIVTPPLLSQFLSPLTFQCVTPDANDPNKGHDRSGRPATVNDKISFAAMDSIYFANVPAGKPFNMVTDNTDGQPTNVMGAGVPSYAHSARKDWISLDYSLQMSISLTQWMQWQQHKKIAAPKRVHAFEIRRNKKLKP
;
A
#
# COMPACT_ATOMS: atom_id res chain seq x y z
N MET A 1 -54.85 32.31 42.39
CA MET A 1 -56.12 31.92 43.06
C MET A 1 -56.96 31.13 42.07
N ASN A 2 -57.41 29.94 42.49
CA ASN A 2 -58.52 29.11 41.99
C ASN A 2 -58.47 28.63 40.51
N LYS A 3 -58.13 27.35 40.28
CA LYS A 3 -58.96 26.12 40.41
C LYS A 3 -59.75 25.82 39.12
N LEU A 4 -59.32 24.76 38.44
CA LEU A 4 -60.08 23.85 37.57
C LEU A 4 -61.48 23.50 38.15
N PRO A 5 -62.51 23.08 37.36
CA PRO A 5 -62.52 21.69 36.83
C PRO A 5 -63.42 21.30 35.63
N ARG A 6 -63.07 20.12 35.06
CA ARG A 6 -63.89 18.94 34.63
C ARG A 6 -64.99 19.03 33.53
N LEU A 7 -64.69 18.39 32.40
CA LEU A 7 -65.25 17.12 31.86
C LEU A 7 -66.77 16.85 31.86
N LYS A 8 -67.36 16.68 30.64
CA LYS A 8 -67.97 15.45 30.05
C LYS A 8 -68.85 15.82 28.84
N ALA A 9 -68.52 15.37 27.63
CA ALA A 9 -69.05 14.18 26.93
C ALA A 9 -70.32 14.48 26.09
N GLY A 10 -70.23 14.24 24.77
CA GLY A 10 -71.34 14.37 23.82
C GLY A 10 -70.94 13.90 22.43
N LEU A 11 -71.45 12.73 22.07
CA LEU A 11 -71.27 11.95 20.84
C LEU A 11 -71.98 12.62 19.64
N PHE A 12 -71.40 12.59 18.43
CA PHE A 12 -72.00 12.06 17.19
C PHE A 12 -71.14 12.40 15.97
N ILE A 13 -70.82 11.35 15.21
CA ILE A 13 -69.96 11.31 14.03
C ILE A 13 -70.74 11.76 12.80
N GLY A 14 -70.14 12.62 11.98
CA GLY A 14 -70.67 13.02 10.67
C GLY A 14 -69.60 13.62 9.76
N ILE A 15 -68.90 12.73 9.05
CA ILE A 15 -68.26 12.93 7.73
C ILE A 15 -67.17 14.01 7.64
N CYS A 16 -65.90 13.58 7.73
CA CYS A 16 -64.72 14.39 7.38
C CYS A 16 -64.11 13.93 6.05
N ILE A 17 -64.15 14.83 5.06
CA ILE A 17 -63.22 14.83 3.91
C ILE A 17 -61.99 15.63 4.38
N LEU A 18 -60.88 14.95 4.61
CA LEU A 18 -59.62 15.56 5.04
C LEU A 18 -58.76 15.92 3.83
N LEU A 19 -58.51 17.21 3.66
CA LEU A 19 -57.38 17.75 2.91
C LEU A 19 -56.14 17.69 3.82
N SER A 20 -55.23 16.76 3.54
CA SER A 20 -53.99 16.58 4.30
C SER A 20 -52.96 17.64 3.94
N GLY A 21 -52.57 18.44 4.93
CA GLY A 21 -51.44 19.37 4.87
C GLY A 21 -50.09 18.65 5.00
N CYS A 22 -49.08 19.21 4.33
CA CYS A 22 -47.71 18.72 4.30
C CYS A 22 -47.05 18.69 5.69
N GLU A 23 -46.51 17.54 6.07
CA GLU A 23 -45.65 17.36 7.24
C GLU A 23 -44.23 16.99 6.77
N LYS A 24 -43.23 17.76 7.23
CA LYS A 24 -41.81 17.54 6.92
C LYS A 24 -41.36 16.21 7.54
N GLN A 25 -41.02 15.23 6.71
CA GLN A 25 -40.43 13.96 7.16
C GLN A 25 -39.02 14.19 7.71
N SER A 26 -38.85 13.89 8.99
CA SER A 26 -37.57 13.66 9.66
C SER A 26 -36.90 12.40 9.11
N GLN A 27 -35.63 12.52 8.73
CA GLN A 27 -34.74 11.42 8.37
C GLN A 27 -34.65 10.40 9.53
N PRO A 28 -34.68 9.08 9.27
CA PRO A 28 -34.57 8.09 10.32
C PRO A 28 -33.12 8.02 10.85
N GLU A 29 -32.95 8.22 12.16
CA GLU A 29 -31.72 7.92 12.88
C GLU A 29 -31.37 6.44 12.72
N SER A 30 -30.24 6.19 12.08
CA SER A 30 -29.56 4.90 12.08
C SER A 30 -29.16 4.55 13.52
N LYS A 31 -29.79 3.52 14.10
CA LYS A 31 -29.32 2.91 15.35
C LYS A 31 -28.01 2.18 15.09
N THR A 32 -26.90 2.85 15.29
CA THR A 32 -25.57 2.23 15.38
C THR A 32 -25.55 1.29 16.58
N GLN A 33 -25.52 -0.01 16.35
CA GLN A 33 -25.12 -0.99 17.37
C GLN A 33 -23.71 -0.61 17.83
N SER A 34 -23.54 -0.35 19.13
CA SER A 34 -22.21 -0.14 19.70
C SER A 34 -21.37 -1.39 19.49
N PRO A 35 -20.12 -1.30 19.00
CA PRO A 35 -19.25 -2.46 18.85
C PRO A 35 -19.09 -3.12 20.21
N THR A 36 -19.35 -4.43 20.31
CA THR A 36 -19.00 -5.22 21.49
C THR A 36 -17.51 -5.05 21.74
N LYS A 37 -17.14 -4.39 22.86
CA LYS A 37 -15.75 -4.21 23.28
C LYS A 37 -15.09 -5.59 23.38
N SER A 38 -14.17 -5.89 22.47
CA SER A 38 -13.25 -7.02 22.64
C SER A 38 -12.47 -6.82 23.94
N LYS A 39 -12.13 -7.91 24.64
CA LYS A 39 -11.12 -7.83 25.70
C LYS A 39 -9.84 -7.31 25.04
N MET A 40 -9.31 -6.19 25.54
CA MET A 40 -8.05 -5.63 25.05
C MET A 40 -6.95 -6.66 25.29
N VAL A 41 -6.25 -7.06 24.22
CA VAL A 41 -5.16 -8.03 24.27
C VAL A 41 -3.92 -7.32 23.78
N ASN A 42 -2.84 -7.39 24.56
CA ASN A 42 -1.53 -6.97 24.09
C ASN A 42 -1.00 -7.98 23.04
N THR A 43 -0.79 -7.50 21.83
CA THR A 43 -0.33 -8.29 20.68
C THR A 43 1.15 -8.13 20.35
N CYS A 44 1.90 -7.32 21.11
CA CYS A 44 3.32 -7.10 20.92
C CYS A 44 4.13 -8.03 21.82
N THR A 45 4.62 -9.15 21.27
CA THR A 45 5.34 -10.18 22.04
C THR A 45 6.85 -9.97 22.04
N GLY A 46 7.37 -9.20 21.08
CA GLY A 46 8.82 -9.03 20.90
C GLY A 46 9.49 -10.28 20.32
N THR A 47 8.73 -11.09 19.58
CA THR A 47 9.26 -12.30 18.92
C THR A 47 10.16 -11.92 17.74
N TYR A 48 9.83 -10.83 17.05
CA TYR A 48 10.57 -10.31 15.91
C TYR A 48 11.15 -8.91 16.19
N PRO A 49 12.21 -8.49 15.48
CA PRO A 49 12.73 -7.13 15.60
C PRO A 49 11.65 -6.12 15.19
N SER A 50 11.48 -5.09 16.02
CA SER A 50 10.46 -4.07 15.79
C SER A 50 10.92 -3.01 14.80
N TYR A 51 12.20 -2.68 14.81
CA TYR A 51 12.79 -1.68 13.93
C TYR A 51 14.19 -2.10 13.49
N TRP A 52 14.73 -1.42 12.48
CA TRP A 52 16.12 -1.59 12.06
C TRP A 52 17.03 -1.29 13.25
N GLN A 53 17.99 -2.18 13.56
CA GLN A 53 18.87 -2.04 14.73
C GLN A 53 18.14 -2.08 16.09
N ASP A 54 17.02 -2.80 16.17
CA ASP A 54 16.41 -3.16 17.45
C ASP A 54 17.48 -3.76 18.40
N PRO A 55 17.68 -3.19 19.61
CA PRO A 55 18.73 -3.60 20.53
C PRO A 55 18.59 -5.04 21.05
N ALA A 56 17.40 -5.64 20.96
CA ALA A 56 17.22 -7.06 21.23
C ALA A 56 17.82 -7.97 20.12
N PHE A 57 18.15 -7.38 18.96
CA PHE A 57 18.66 -8.07 17.77
C PHE A 57 19.98 -7.45 17.28
N PRO A 58 21.04 -7.37 18.11
CA PRO A 58 22.27 -6.60 17.85
C PRO A 58 23.18 -7.18 16.75
N GLN A 59 22.74 -8.24 16.06
CA GLN A 59 23.53 -8.99 15.08
C GLN A 59 22.73 -9.27 13.79
N MET A 60 21.91 -8.32 13.34
CA MET A 60 21.31 -8.42 12.00
C MET A 60 22.41 -8.64 10.94
N TRP A 61 23.56 -7.97 11.08
CA TRP A 61 24.84 -8.31 10.42
C TRP A 61 26.02 -7.66 11.18
N GLN A 62 27.24 -8.19 11.03
CA GLN A 62 28.42 -7.68 11.78
C GLN A 62 29.04 -6.46 11.07
N GLY A 63 29.46 -5.46 11.85
CA GLY A 63 29.98 -4.18 11.33
C GLY A 63 28.93 -3.06 11.28
N GLN A 64 27.72 -3.36 11.74
CA GLN A 64 26.61 -2.43 11.81
C GLN A 64 26.95 -1.28 12.76
N LEU A 65 27.07 -0.06 12.21
CA LEU A 65 27.11 1.15 13.01
C LEU A 65 25.68 1.55 13.35
N ILE A 66 25.45 1.88 14.61
CA ILE A 66 24.12 2.26 15.10
C ILE A 66 23.75 3.63 14.53
N SER A 67 22.81 3.66 13.58
CA SER A 67 22.21 4.85 12.99
C SER A 67 20.70 4.96 13.28
N ASP A 68 20.08 3.91 13.84
CA ASP A 68 18.64 3.81 14.06
C ASP A 68 18.30 3.08 15.37
N ALA A 69 18.84 3.57 16.49
CA ALA A 69 18.42 3.14 17.81
C ALA A 69 18.01 4.35 18.65
N PRO A 70 17.04 4.20 19.57
CA PRO A 70 16.67 5.26 20.49
C PRO A 70 17.92 5.78 21.25
N PRO A 71 18.25 7.08 21.15
CA PRO A 71 19.29 7.67 21.98
C PRO A 71 18.99 7.50 23.47
N LYS A 72 20.02 7.49 24.33
CA LYS A 72 19.84 7.28 25.79
C LYS A 72 18.91 8.30 26.45
N ASP A 73 18.86 9.51 25.91
CA ASP A 73 18.03 10.62 26.36
C ASP A 73 16.66 10.67 25.68
N TRP A 74 16.35 9.77 24.74
CA TRP A 74 15.05 9.70 24.08
C TRP A 74 13.91 9.47 25.07
N LYS A 75 12.88 10.32 24.98
CA LYS A 75 11.65 10.24 25.79
C LYS A 75 10.37 10.05 24.96
N GLY A 76 10.50 10.03 23.63
CA GLY A 76 9.39 9.83 22.72
C GLY A 76 8.97 8.36 22.62
N PRO A 77 8.04 8.05 21.71
CA PRO A 77 7.60 6.68 21.48
C PRO A 77 8.76 5.80 21.01
N ILE A 78 8.69 4.52 21.36
CA ILE A 78 9.55 3.46 20.80
C ILE A 78 8.60 2.42 20.25
N PHE A 79 8.68 2.21 18.94
CA PHE A 79 7.81 1.31 18.22
C PHE A 79 7.97 -0.14 18.70
N LYS A 80 6.83 -0.83 18.78
CA LYS A 80 6.75 -2.26 19.08
C LYS A 80 5.95 -2.97 18.00
N LEU A 81 6.49 -4.06 17.50
CA LEU A 81 5.81 -4.86 16.50
C LEU A 81 4.69 -5.68 17.13
N SER A 82 3.45 -5.39 16.76
CA SER A 82 2.31 -6.31 16.98
C SER A 82 2.44 -7.58 16.13
N ASP A 83 2.93 -8.66 16.74
CA ASP A 83 3.36 -9.91 16.11
C ASP A 83 2.71 -11.19 16.69
N LYS A 84 1.72 -11.04 17.57
CA LYS A 84 0.95 -12.15 18.15
C LYS A 84 -0.11 -12.71 17.20
N TYR A 85 0.27 -13.16 16.02
CA TYR A 85 -0.66 -13.59 14.98
C TYR A 85 -1.67 -14.66 15.46
N PRO A 86 -2.96 -14.55 15.07
CA PRO A 86 -3.95 -15.60 15.30
C PRO A 86 -3.51 -16.94 14.71
N ARG A 87 -3.78 -18.03 15.43
CA ARG A 87 -3.47 -19.40 15.00
C ARG A 87 -4.69 -20.19 14.55
N GLN A 88 -5.85 -19.55 14.54
CA GLN A 88 -7.11 -20.07 14.02
C GLN A 88 -7.76 -18.99 13.15
N PRO A 89 -8.51 -19.35 12.10
CA PRO A 89 -9.19 -18.39 11.25
C PRO A 89 -10.06 -17.43 12.07
N VAL A 90 -10.02 -16.15 11.72
CA VAL A 90 -10.86 -15.10 12.32
C VAL A 90 -11.74 -14.50 11.24
N ASP A 91 -13.05 -14.40 11.50
CA ASP A 91 -13.97 -13.66 10.65
C ASP A 91 -14.59 -12.50 11.44
N ASP A 92 -14.39 -11.29 10.95
CA ASP A 92 -14.90 -10.06 11.56
C ASP A 92 -16.07 -9.46 10.74
N LYS A 93 -16.78 -10.29 9.96
CA LYS A 93 -17.88 -9.87 9.06
C LYS A 93 -18.90 -8.94 9.73
N ALA A 94 -19.25 -9.21 10.99
CA ALA A 94 -20.23 -8.41 11.73
C ALA A 94 -19.84 -6.93 11.85
N ASN A 95 -18.54 -6.62 11.77
CA ASN A 95 -18.00 -5.26 11.83
C ASN A 95 -17.59 -4.71 10.46
N GLN A 96 -17.85 -5.43 9.36
CA GLN A 96 -17.42 -5.08 8.00
C GLN A 96 -18.65 -4.74 7.12
N PRO A 97 -19.25 -3.54 7.29
CA PRO A 97 -20.54 -3.19 6.67
C PRO A 97 -20.53 -3.15 5.13
N TRP A 98 -19.34 -3.03 4.51
CA TRP A 98 -19.21 -3.13 3.06
C TRP A 98 -19.43 -4.56 2.52
N ARG A 99 -19.42 -5.60 3.36
CA ARG A 99 -19.71 -7.00 2.99
C ARG A 99 -21.20 -7.34 2.93
N THR A 100 -22.06 -6.33 2.91
CA THR A 100 -23.51 -6.50 2.68
C THR A 100 -23.80 -6.62 1.18
N SER A 101 -24.94 -7.24 0.83
CA SER A 101 -25.34 -7.45 -0.57
C SER A 101 -25.58 -6.15 -1.35
N LYS A 102 -25.74 -5.03 -0.64
CA LYS A 102 -25.76 -3.69 -1.25
C LYS A 102 -24.57 -3.46 -2.18
N PHE A 103 -23.39 -3.94 -1.80
CA PHE A 103 -22.14 -3.73 -2.55
C PHE A 103 -21.89 -4.80 -3.61
N ASP A 104 -22.76 -5.79 -3.80
CA ASP A 104 -22.61 -6.77 -4.88
C ASP A 104 -22.69 -6.07 -6.24
N LEU A 105 -23.54 -5.03 -6.34
CA LEU A 105 -23.67 -4.18 -7.53
C LEU A 105 -22.39 -3.43 -7.88
N LEU A 106 -21.49 -3.14 -6.93
CA LEU A 106 -20.22 -2.48 -7.21
C LEU A 106 -19.36 -3.27 -8.20
N PHE A 107 -19.51 -4.60 -8.20
CA PHE A 107 -18.74 -5.55 -9.00
C PHE A 107 -19.50 -6.05 -10.23
N ASP A 108 -20.72 -5.57 -10.48
CA ASP A 108 -21.47 -5.91 -11.69
C ASP A 108 -20.89 -5.15 -12.89
N PRO A 109 -20.44 -5.82 -13.97
CA PRO A 109 -19.89 -5.14 -15.15
C PRO A 109 -20.92 -4.27 -15.90
N ASN A 110 -22.22 -4.42 -15.62
CA ASN A 110 -23.30 -3.68 -16.27
C ASN A 110 -23.83 -2.51 -15.44
N ILE A 111 -23.28 -2.25 -14.26
CA ILE A 111 -23.69 -1.14 -13.42
C ILE A 111 -23.42 0.20 -14.13
N ASP A 112 -24.34 1.16 -13.99
CA ASP A 112 -24.12 2.51 -14.49
C ASP A 112 -23.02 3.24 -13.69
N LYS A 113 -22.31 4.15 -14.36
CA LYS A 113 -21.18 4.88 -13.78
C LYS A 113 -21.55 5.66 -12.50
N VAL A 114 -22.74 6.26 -12.44
CA VAL A 114 -23.14 7.11 -11.30
C VAL A 114 -23.34 6.25 -10.05
N THR A 115 -24.04 5.12 -10.20
CA THR A 115 -24.23 4.17 -9.10
C THR A 115 -22.91 3.54 -8.67
N LYS A 116 -22.04 3.18 -9.62
CA LYS A 116 -20.69 2.66 -9.32
C LYS A 116 -19.85 3.65 -8.53
N ASP A 117 -19.82 4.91 -8.98
CA ASP A 117 -19.08 5.99 -8.32
C ASP A 117 -19.60 6.21 -6.88
N ALA A 118 -20.90 6.15 -6.65
CA ALA A 118 -21.51 6.30 -5.34
C ALA A 118 -21.18 5.13 -4.40
N LEU A 119 -21.33 3.89 -4.88
CA LEU A 119 -21.01 2.69 -4.11
C LEU A 119 -19.52 2.59 -3.80
N GLY A 120 -18.65 2.89 -4.76
CA GLY A 120 -17.19 2.88 -4.56
C GLY A 120 -16.76 3.86 -3.47
N LYS A 121 -17.31 5.09 -3.48
CA LYS A 121 -17.06 6.08 -2.43
C LYS A 121 -17.52 5.61 -1.05
N GLU A 122 -18.75 5.09 -0.96
CA GLU A 122 -19.29 4.60 0.30
C GLU A 122 -18.49 3.41 0.84
N TYR A 123 -18.14 2.45 -0.03
CA TYR A 123 -17.32 1.29 0.30
C TYR A 123 -16.01 1.75 0.96
N SER A 124 -15.27 2.64 0.29
CA SER A 124 -13.97 3.11 0.78
C SER A 124 -14.07 3.81 2.14
N TRP A 125 -15.07 4.67 2.34
CA TRP A 125 -15.25 5.37 3.64
C TRP A 125 -15.65 4.42 4.77
N LEU A 126 -16.41 3.36 4.48
CA LEU A 126 -16.71 2.31 5.45
C LEU A 126 -15.46 1.52 5.84
N VAL A 127 -14.61 1.17 4.86
CA VAL A 127 -13.32 0.50 5.11
C VAL A 127 -12.40 1.39 5.93
N LEU A 128 -12.24 2.67 5.56
CA LEU A 128 -11.42 3.62 6.32
C LEU A 128 -11.89 3.75 7.77
N SER A 129 -13.20 3.88 7.97
CA SER A 129 -13.80 3.95 9.32
C SER A 129 -13.52 2.70 10.15
N TYR A 130 -13.54 1.52 9.52
CA TYR A 130 -13.16 0.27 10.16
C TYR A 130 -11.67 0.25 10.55
N ILE A 131 -10.79 0.73 9.66
CA ILE A 131 -9.36 0.77 9.94
C ILE A 131 -9.04 1.77 11.06
N MET A 132 -9.67 2.95 11.08
CA MET A 132 -9.41 3.98 12.09
C MET A 132 -9.92 3.61 13.49
N ALA A 133 -10.94 2.76 13.59
CA ALA A 133 -11.59 2.44 14.87
C ALA A 133 -10.59 1.86 15.89
N GLY A 134 -10.33 2.64 16.94
CA GLY A 134 -9.38 2.30 18.01
C GLY A 134 -7.90 2.54 17.68
N ASN A 135 -7.58 2.92 16.44
CA ASN A 135 -6.21 3.25 16.04
C ASN A 135 -5.89 4.75 16.17
N THR A 136 -6.89 5.62 16.06
CA THR A 136 -6.70 7.08 16.15
C THR A 136 -7.44 7.71 17.32
N ASN A 137 -7.03 8.92 17.71
CA ASN A 137 -7.69 9.80 18.69
C ASN A 137 -7.87 9.16 20.08
N ARG A 138 -6.92 8.31 20.50
CA ARG A 138 -6.94 7.71 21.85
C ARG A 138 -6.30 8.67 22.87
N PRO A 139 -7.01 9.06 23.94
CA PRO A 139 -6.44 9.98 24.94
C PRO A 139 -5.16 9.44 25.57
N GLY A 140 -4.08 10.21 25.51
CA GLY A 140 -2.79 9.89 26.12
C GLY A 140 -2.02 8.75 25.44
N GLN A 141 -2.44 8.31 24.26
CA GLN A 141 -1.80 7.26 23.48
C GLN A 141 -1.40 7.80 22.11
N THR A 142 -0.26 7.35 21.60
CA THR A 142 0.14 7.64 20.23
C THR A 142 -0.86 6.98 19.27
N ASP A 143 -1.27 7.72 18.25
CA ASP A 143 -2.07 7.15 17.16
C ASP A 143 -1.29 6.02 16.50
N TRP A 144 -1.98 4.95 16.11
CA TRP A 144 -1.41 3.75 15.49
C TRP A 144 -0.45 2.94 16.39
N ASP A 145 -0.42 3.18 17.70
CA ASP A 145 0.09 2.17 18.66
C ASP A 145 -0.88 1.00 18.78
N ILE A 146 -0.76 0.04 17.88
CA ILE A 146 -1.76 -1.02 17.73
C ILE A 146 -1.62 -2.19 18.72
N CYS A 147 -0.60 -2.19 19.59
CA CYS A 147 -0.36 -3.29 20.53
C CYS A 147 -1.59 -3.59 21.39
N GLU A 148 -2.32 -2.55 21.79
CA GLU A 148 -3.48 -2.62 22.67
C GLU A 148 -4.65 -1.82 22.08
N ASN A 149 -5.07 -2.16 20.87
CA ASN A 149 -6.25 -1.52 20.28
C ASN A 149 -7.53 -1.91 21.07
N PRO A 150 -8.34 -0.93 21.51
CA PRO A 150 -9.49 -1.16 22.39
C PRO A 150 -10.75 -1.68 21.66
N ILE A 151 -10.76 -1.68 20.33
CA ILE A 151 -11.89 -2.11 19.50
C ILE A 151 -11.62 -3.50 18.91
N ARG A 152 -10.49 -3.68 18.24
CA ARG A 152 -10.09 -4.93 17.59
C ARG A 152 -8.58 -5.02 17.43
N PRO A 153 -7.96 -6.20 17.55
CA PRO A 153 -6.52 -6.34 17.39
C PRO A 153 -6.10 -6.10 15.93
N TRP A 154 -4.96 -5.43 15.77
CA TRP A 154 -4.28 -5.21 14.50
C TRP A 154 -2.84 -5.70 14.61
N PHE A 155 -2.24 -6.07 13.50
CA PHE A 155 -0.93 -6.70 13.43
C PHE A 155 -0.05 -6.02 12.40
N HIS A 156 1.27 -6.12 12.57
CA HIS A 156 2.23 -5.71 11.56
C HIS A 156 2.80 -6.95 10.88
N ILE A 157 3.41 -6.78 9.71
CA ILE A 157 4.25 -7.83 9.12
C ILE A 157 5.69 -7.68 9.65
N PRO A 158 6.38 -8.77 10.03
CA PRO A 158 7.72 -8.67 10.61
C PRO A 158 8.77 -8.50 9.50
N PHE A 159 10.05 -8.43 9.86
CA PHE A 159 11.16 -8.50 8.91
C PHE A 159 11.14 -7.46 7.76
N GLN A 160 10.50 -6.32 7.98
CA GLN A 160 10.71 -5.09 7.19
C GLN A 160 11.76 -4.19 7.84
N THR A 161 12.74 -4.81 8.49
CA THR A 161 13.73 -4.16 9.34
C THR A 161 15.15 -4.44 8.89
N TYR A 162 15.38 -5.40 7.99
CA TYR A 162 16.72 -5.86 7.62
C TYR A 162 17.46 -4.92 6.67
N ASP A 163 16.70 -4.14 5.91
CA ASP A 163 17.22 -3.11 5.01
C ASP A 163 17.83 -1.93 5.77
N ALA A 164 19.08 -1.59 5.48
CA ALA A 164 19.72 -0.42 6.08
C ALA A 164 19.11 0.92 5.62
N MET A 165 18.60 0.95 4.40
CA MET A 165 18.03 2.10 3.71
C MET A 165 16.54 2.24 4.02
N SER A 166 15.81 1.13 3.93
CA SER A 166 14.34 1.07 3.91
C SER A 166 13.71 0.54 5.20
N GLY A 167 14.51 0.03 6.14
CA GLY A 167 14.02 -0.66 7.33
C GLY A 167 13.14 0.21 8.22
N ARG A 168 12.27 -0.38 9.04
CA ARG A 168 11.43 0.39 9.98
C ARG A 168 12.27 1.26 10.90
N GLU A 169 11.89 2.53 11.08
CA GLU A 169 12.49 3.42 12.06
C GLU A 169 11.93 3.22 13.48
N PHE A 170 12.68 3.62 14.51
CA PHE A 170 12.40 3.22 15.90
C PHE A 170 11.22 3.93 16.59
N THR A 171 10.71 5.04 16.08
CA THR A 171 9.71 5.86 16.81
C THR A 171 8.27 5.40 16.55
N HIS A 172 7.91 5.16 15.29
CA HIS A 172 6.57 4.82 14.80
C HIS A 172 6.57 3.56 13.90
N GLY A 173 7.74 2.96 13.62
CA GLY A 173 7.85 1.74 12.83
C GLY A 173 7.71 1.97 11.33
N LEU A 174 7.95 3.20 10.85
CA LEU A 174 7.81 3.56 9.44
C LEU A 174 8.94 2.97 8.60
N THR A 175 8.62 2.29 7.50
CA THR A 175 9.58 1.93 6.44
C THR A 175 9.76 3.10 5.49
N ARG A 176 10.99 3.30 4.99
CA ARG A 176 11.23 4.25 3.89
C ARG A 176 10.80 3.57 2.59
N GLU A 177 9.79 4.13 1.94
CA GLU A 177 9.23 3.61 0.69
C GLU A 177 9.99 4.25 -0.50
N ALA A 178 9.27 4.83 -1.47
CA ALA A 178 9.84 5.41 -2.67
C ALA A 178 10.33 6.87 -2.48
N PRO A 179 11.35 7.30 -3.25
CA PRO A 179 11.55 8.72 -3.51
C PRO A 179 10.38 9.27 -4.31
N VAL A 180 9.90 10.46 -3.94
CA VAL A 180 8.86 11.16 -4.71
C VAL A 180 9.28 12.59 -4.97
N THR A 181 9.04 13.05 -6.19
CA THR A 181 9.48 14.37 -6.64
C THR A 181 8.30 15.11 -7.24
N TYR A 182 7.99 16.29 -6.71
CA TYR A 182 6.84 17.07 -7.13
C TYR A 182 7.25 18.34 -7.89
N SER A 183 6.54 18.62 -8.97
CA SER A 183 6.57 19.93 -9.61
C SER A 183 5.57 20.84 -8.91
N ILE A 184 6.05 21.93 -8.31
CA ILE A 184 5.24 22.83 -7.47
C ILE A 184 4.96 24.13 -8.19
N LYS A 185 3.71 24.59 -8.15
CA LYS A 185 3.28 25.85 -8.74
C LYS A 185 4.08 27.03 -8.18
N GLY A 186 4.63 27.86 -9.07
CA GLY A 186 5.42 29.03 -8.69
C GLY A 186 6.86 28.72 -8.24
N SER A 187 7.31 27.47 -8.35
CA SER A 187 8.70 27.07 -8.14
C SER A 187 9.36 26.67 -9.46
N GLU A 188 10.60 27.11 -9.67
CA GLU A 188 11.45 26.62 -10.78
C GLU A 188 12.18 25.32 -10.42
N THR A 189 12.26 24.98 -9.12
CA THR A 189 12.90 23.75 -8.64
C THR A 189 11.87 22.71 -8.26
N LEU A 190 12.22 21.43 -8.50
CA LEU A 190 11.41 20.30 -8.08
C LEU A 190 11.55 20.07 -6.56
N ASP A 191 10.44 19.74 -5.92
CA ASP A 191 10.44 19.34 -4.52
C ASP A 191 10.79 17.86 -4.39
N LYS A 192 12.00 17.55 -3.94
CA LYS A 192 12.45 16.19 -3.68
C LYS A 192 12.07 15.80 -2.26
N SER A 193 11.33 14.71 -2.13
CA SER A 193 10.82 14.21 -0.85
C SER A 193 10.86 12.67 -0.82
N THR A 194 10.54 12.11 0.34
CA THR A 194 10.48 10.66 0.56
C THR A 194 9.19 10.26 1.23
N MET A 195 8.69 9.08 0.88
CA MET A 195 7.54 8.47 1.51
C MET A 195 7.97 7.52 2.64
N TRP A 196 7.25 7.56 3.75
CA TRP A 196 7.46 6.74 4.94
C TRP A 196 6.13 6.12 5.37
N ALA A 197 6.07 4.81 5.57
CA ALA A 197 4.80 4.14 5.74
C ALA A 197 4.81 3.02 6.78
N VAL A 198 3.64 2.65 7.28
CA VAL A 198 3.47 1.47 8.12
C VAL A 198 2.18 0.75 7.75
N GLY A 199 2.27 -0.55 7.44
CA GLY A 199 1.11 -1.38 7.13
C GLY A 199 0.57 -2.09 8.37
N VAL A 200 -0.76 -2.06 8.55
CA VAL A 200 -1.47 -2.76 9.62
C VAL A 200 -2.50 -3.73 9.03
N TYR A 201 -2.62 -4.89 9.66
CA TYR A 201 -3.42 -6.02 9.18
C TYR A 201 -4.47 -6.39 10.24
N ASN A 202 -5.73 -6.53 9.84
CA ASN A 202 -6.76 -6.99 10.77
C ASN A 202 -6.52 -8.47 11.14
N ALA A 203 -7.24 -8.97 12.15
CA ALA A 203 -7.08 -10.35 12.62
C ALA A 203 -7.30 -11.41 11.53
N THR A 204 -8.23 -11.18 10.60
CA THR A 204 -8.49 -12.08 9.45
C THR A 204 -7.28 -12.18 8.53
N ALA A 205 -6.65 -11.05 8.20
CA ALA A 205 -5.43 -11.03 7.40
C ALA A 205 -4.23 -11.60 8.18
N ALA A 206 -4.13 -11.27 9.46
CA ALA A 206 -3.05 -11.69 10.35
C ALA A 206 -3.03 -13.21 10.60
N TYR A 207 -4.15 -13.91 10.45
CA TYR A 207 -4.16 -15.38 10.45
C TYR A 207 -3.24 -15.95 9.35
N THR A 208 -3.35 -15.44 8.12
CA THR A 208 -2.49 -15.84 7.00
C THR A 208 -1.03 -15.44 7.25
N LEU A 209 -0.78 -14.29 7.90
CA LEU A 209 0.57 -13.95 8.38
C LEU A 209 1.10 -15.00 9.37
N GLY A 210 0.26 -15.46 10.31
CA GLY A 210 0.60 -16.51 11.27
C GLY A 210 0.87 -17.88 10.64
N GLU A 211 0.36 -18.17 9.45
CA GLU A 211 0.73 -19.39 8.73
C GLU A 211 2.21 -19.38 8.28
N VAL A 212 2.78 -18.19 8.09
CA VAL A 212 4.19 -17.97 7.71
C VAL A 212 5.03 -17.73 8.95
N TRP A 213 4.69 -16.74 9.77
CA TRP A 213 5.50 -16.25 10.89
C TRP A 213 5.17 -17.02 12.18
N GLN A 214 6.14 -17.79 12.66
CA GLN A 214 5.99 -18.73 13.79
C GLN A 214 6.30 -18.07 15.15
N THR A 215 5.74 -18.61 16.22
CA THR A 215 5.90 -18.06 17.58
C THR A 215 7.32 -18.16 18.14
N ASP A 216 8.15 -19.01 17.55
CA ASP A 216 9.57 -19.20 17.91
C ASP A 216 10.51 -18.21 17.21
N GLY A 217 9.96 -17.25 16.46
CA GLY A 217 10.75 -16.27 15.72
C GLY A 217 11.29 -16.79 14.38
N THR A 218 10.83 -17.95 13.91
CA THR A 218 11.15 -18.48 12.58
C THR A 218 10.06 -18.14 11.55
N ALA A 219 10.37 -18.33 10.26
CA ALA A 219 9.39 -18.27 9.18
C ALA A 219 9.26 -19.63 8.50
N ARG A 220 8.03 -20.10 8.33
CA ARG A 220 7.68 -21.23 7.47
C ARG A 220 7.46 -20.70 6.07
N VAL A 221 8.53 -20.67 5.28
CA VAL A 221 8.49 -20.22 3.88
C VAL A 221 7.48 -21.08 3.11
N PRO A 222 6.47 -20.49 2.45
CA PRO A 222 5.46 -21.26 1.75
C PRO A 222 6.05 -22.06 0.59
N VAL A 223 5.61 -23.31 0.46
CA VAL A 223 5.95 -24.21 -0.68
C VAL A 223 4.74 -24.43 -1.61
N SER A 224 3.62 -23.80 -1.29
CA SER A 224 2.36 -23.84 -2.03
C SER A 224 1.73 -22.46 -2.00
N ASP A 225 0.86 -22.18 -2.97
CA ASP A 225 0.16 -20.90 -3.09
C ASP A 225 -0.64 -20.58 -1.83
N MET A 226 -0.57 -19.33 -1.43
CA MET A 226 -1.29 -18.82 -0.26
C MET A 226 -2.54 -18.06 -0.70
N ALA A 227 -3.54 -17.99 0.17
CA ALA A 227 -4.69 -17.12 -0.03
C ALA A 227 -5.10 -16.50 1.31
N PHE A 228 -5.26 -15.18 1.33
CA PHE A 228 -5.89 -14.48 2.44
C PHE A 228 -7.37 -14.86 2.51
N LYS A 229 -7.92 -14.89 3.73
CA LYS A 229 -9.34 -15.18 3.95
C LYS A 229 -10.20 -13.96 3.59
N ASP A 230 -11.40 -14.20 3.06
CA ASP A 230 -12.40 -13.16 2.79
C ASP A 230 -12.65 -12.31 4.04
N GLY A 231 -12.66 -10.99 3.88
CA GLY A 231 -12.69 -10.05 5.01
C GLY A 231 -11.32 -9.71 5.62
N ALA A 232 -10.21 -10.17 5.02
CA ALA A 232 -8.89 -9.61 5.31
C ALA A 232 -8.87 -8.13 4.94
N VAL A 233 -8.38 -7.28 5.85
CA VAL A 233 -8.26 -5.83 5.65
C VAL A 233 -6.86 -5.39 6.02
N ILE A 234 -6.26 -4.61 5.12
CA ILE A 234 -4.98 -3.94 5.30
C ILE A 234 -5.22 -2.44 5.24
N GLY A 235 -4.61 -1.71 6.16
CA GLY A 235 -4.51 -0.25 6.10
C GLY A 235 -3.06 0.17 6.10
N LYS A 236 -2.71 1.23 5.38
CA LYS A 236 -1.34 1.74 5.31
C LYS A 236 -1.40 3.27 5.28
N PRO A 237 -1.15 3.97 6.40
CA PRO A 237 -0.83 5.39 6.37
C PRO A 237 0.58 5.62 5.78
N LEU A 238 0.68 6.57 4.85
CA LEU A 238 1.91 6.99 4.19
C LEU A 238 2.14 8.48 4.44
N PHE A 239 3.32 8.80 4.94
CA PHE A 239 3.74 10.13 5.31
C PHE A 239 4.84 10.63 4.39
N ASN A 240 4.83 11.94 4.13
CA ASN A 240 5.74 12.61 3.22
C ASN A 240 6.56 13.67 3.96
N THR A 241 7.78 13.92 3.48
CA THR A 241 8.72 14.89 4.05
C THR A 241 8.58 16.32 3.51
N SER A 242 7.70 16.57 2.54
CA SER A 242 7.42 17.92 2.03
C SER A 242 6.71 18.77 3.08
N SER A 243 6.86 20.09 2.93
CA SER A 243 6.26 21.06 3.84
C SER A 243 4.92 21.59 3.30
N PRO A 244 4.01 22.08 4.18
CA PRO A 244 2.76 22.69 3.75
C PRO A 244 2.93 23.94 2.87
N GLU A 245 4.07 24.63 2.94
CA GLU A 245 4.38 25.77 2.07
C GLU A 245 4.58 25.32 0.63
N LYS A 246 5.13 24.12 0.41
CA LYS A 246 5.31 23.53 -0.92
C LYS A 246 4.06 22.78 -1.39
N LEU A 247 3.43 22.01 -0.50
CA LEU A 247 2.22 21.25 -0.76
C LEU A 247 1.10 21.66 0.22
N PRO A 248 0.28 22.66 -0.12
CA PRO A 248 -0.75 23.17 0.78
C PRO A 248 -1.77 22.16 1.29
N VAL A 249 -1.99 21.06 0.56
CA VAL A 249 -2.86 19.95 1.01
C VAL A 249 -2.37 19.27 2.30
N LEU A 250 -1.07 19.41 2.63
CA LEU A 250 -0.48 18.90 3.86
C LEU A 250 -0.76 19.78 5.09
N ALA A 251 -1.33 20.97 4.92
CA ALA A 251 -1.71 21.82 6.03
C ALA A 251 -2.74 21.10 6.91
N ASN A 252 -2.63 21.20 8.24
CA ASN A 252 -3.57 20.58 9.18
C ASN A 252 -3.62 19.04 9.18
N MET A 253 -2.68 18.36 8.50
CA MET A 253 -2.60 16.90 8.47
C MET A 253 -1.93 16.33 9.73
N PRO A 254 -2.23 15.07 10.12
CA PRO A 254 -1.45 14.34 11.12
C PRO A 254 0.05 14.41 10.79
N THR A 255 0.85 14.67 11.82
CA THR A 255 2.29 14.93 11.71
C THR A 255 3.02 14.09 12.76
N TRP A 256 4.12 13.45 12.38
CA TRP A 256 4.92 12.60 13.26
C TRP A 256 6.39 13.00 13.25
N ASN A 257 6.98 13.05 14.45
CA ASN A 257 8.41 13.14 14.62
C ASN A 257 9.02 11.74 14.48
N ALA A 258 9.56 11.44 13.29
CA ALA A 258 10.09 10.12 12.94
C ALA A 258 11.62 10.15 12.79
N ASN A 259 12.29 9.01 13.00
CA ASN A 259 13.73 8.92 12.77
C ASN A 259 14.02 8.66 11.29
N ILE A 260 14.07 9.74 10.50
CA ILE A 260 14.12 9.66 9.03
C ILE A 260 15.51 10.01 8.48
N SER A 261 15.76 9.63 7.22
CA SER A 261 16.94 10.06 6.44
C SER A 261 16.66 11.34 5.65
N ASP A 262 17.66 11.81 4.89
CA ASP A 262 17.55 13.00 4.03
C ASP A 262 16.31 12.93 3.09
N PRO A 263 15.43 13.95 3.10
CA PRO A 263 14.27 14.07 2.21
C PRO A 263 14.59 14.04 0.71
N ALA A 264 15.81 14.40 0.30
CA ALA A 264 16.23 14.31 -1.10
C ALA A 264 16.51 12.86 -1.56
N PHE A 265 16.18 11.86 -0.73
CA PHE A 265 16.45 10.44 -0.91
C PHE A 265 17.95 10.16 -1.06
N CYS A 266 18.62 9.97 0.08
CA CYS A 266 20.05 9.70 0.08
C CYS A 266 20.39 8.43 -0.74
N SER A 267 21.49 8.51 -1.48
CA SER A 267 22.04 7.44 -2.30
C SER A 267 23.35 6.93 -1.69
N CYS A 268 23.72 5.69 -1.99
CA CYS A 268 25.00 5.14 -1.59
C CYS A 268 25.97 5.04 -2.78
N THR A 269 27.20 5.54 -2.58
CA THR A 269 28.32 5.37 -3.51
C THR A 269 29.19 4.21 -3.03
N PRO A 270 29.40 3.16 -3.86
CA PRO A 270 30.21 2.02 -3.45
C PRO A 270 31.70 2.36 -3.40
N SER A 271 32.45 1.66 -2.55
CA SER A 271 33.91 1.73 -2.53
C SER A 271 34.53 1.42 -3.91
N PRO A 272 35.68 2.05 -4.28
CA PRO A 272 36.35 1.78 -5.54
C PRO A 272 36.58 0.28 -5.79
N GLY A 273 36.25 -0.18 -7.01
CA GLY A 273 36.34 -1.59 -7.39
C GLY A 273 35.10 -2.43 -7.07
N SER A 274 34.11 -1.87 -6.37
CA SER A 274 32.82 -2.52 -6.12
C SER A 274 31.74 -1.98 -7.05
N SER A 275 30.77 -2.83 -7.41
CA SER A 275 29.66 -2.45 -8.29
C SER A 275 28.37 -2.06 -7.56
N GLU A 276 28.40 -2.14 -6.23
CA GLU A 276 27.25 -1.94 -5.33
C GLU A 276 27.75 -1.69 -3.89
N CYS A 277 26.93 -1.01 -3.10
CA CYS A 277 27.24 -0.74 -1.71
C CYS A 277 26.94 -1.94 -0.82
N THR A 278 27.81 -2.14 0.16
CA THR A 278 27.55 -2.99 1.32
C THR A 278 26.47 -2.38 2.21
N LEU A 279 25.82 -3.20 3.04
CA LEU A 279 24.88 -2.73 4.07
C LEU A 279 25.53 -1.74 5.05
N VAL A 280 26.83 -1.87 5.30
CA VAL A 280 27.62 -0.95 6.15
C VAL A 280 27.66 0.44 5.51
N GLU A 281 28.06 0.51 4.23
CA GLU A 281 28.19 1.77 3.50
C GLU A 281 26.84 2.47 3.39
N GLU A 282 25.77 1.72 3.10
CA GLU A 282 24.41 2.25 3.05
C GLU A 282 24.00 2.87 4.39
N SER A 283 24.16 2.13 5.49
CA SER A 283 23.84 2.61 6.84
C SER A 283 24.62 3.87 7.24
N GLN A 284 25.85 4.04 6.72
CA GLN A 284 26.71 5.19 7.02
C GLN A 284 26.41 6.41 6.15
N GLN A 285 26.14 6.20 4.87
CA GLN A 285 25.88 7.25 3.90
C GLN A 285 24.43 7.78 3.99
N CYS A 286 23.55 7.03 4.65
CA CYS A 286 22.15 7.38 4.89
C CYS A 286 21.78 7.39 6.38
N PRO A 287 22.39 8.26 7.20
CA PRO A 287 22.06 8.33 8.62
C PRO A 287 20.63 8.84 8.83
N ARG A 288 19.98 8.32 9.87
CA ARG A 288 18.66 8.76 10.32
C ARG A 288 18.76 9.76 11.46
N SER A 289 17.78 10.65 11.57
CA SER A 289 17.69 11.63 12.65
C SER A 289 16.24 12.08 12.88
N THR A 290 15.86 12.21 14.15
CA THR A 290 14.57 12.78 14.58
C THR A 290 14.54 14.31 14.57
N THR A 291 15.68 14.99 14.39
CA THR A 291 15.78 16.46 14.52
C THR A 291 16.33 17.15 13.29
N LYS A 292 17.08 16.45 12.44
CA LYS A 292 17.77 17.07 11.30
C LYS A 292 16.84 17.42 10.13
N TRP A 293 15.79 16.64 9.91
CA TRP A 293 15.01 16.67 8.66
C TRP A 293 13.55 17.10 8.83
N GLY A 294 13.14 17.41 10.06
CA GLY A 294 11.77 17.78 10.39
C GLY A 294 10.81 16.59 10.45
N ASP A 295 9.54 16.90 10.70
CA ASP A 295 8.49 15.91 10.85
C ASP A 295 7.92 15.47 9.49
N VAL A 296 7.39 14.24 9.45
CA VAL A 296 6.64 13.71 8.31
C VAL A 296 5.14 13.96 8.45
N ARG A 297 4.42 14.15 7.35
CA ARG A 297 2.97 14.47 7.32
C ARG A 297 2.19 13.47 6.50
N LEU A 298 1.01 13.07 6.96
CA LEU A 298 0.14 12.15 6.23
C LEU A 298 -0.19 12.74 4.85
N LEU A 299 0.27 12.08 3.79
CA LEU A 299 -0.01 12.45 2.40
C LEU A 299 -1.01 11.48 1.78
N GLN A 300 -0.89 10.19 2.08
CA GLN A 300 -1.66 9.13 1.45
C GLN A 300 -2.07 8.07 2.47
N PHE A 301 -3.21 7.43 2.26
CA PHE A 301 -3.70 6.34 3.09
C PHE A 301 -4.27 5.25 2.19
N ASP A 302 -3.57 4.13 2.09
CA ASP A 302 -4.01 3.00 1.29
C ASP A 302 -4.81 2.02 2.12
N PHE A 303 -5.73 1.34 1.46
CA PHE A 303 -6.37 0.15 2.00
C PHE A 303 -6.43 -0.96 0.95
N ALA A 304 -6.43 -2.20 1.43
CA ALA A 304 -6.72 -3.37 0.62
C ALA A 304 -7.69 -4.29 1.38
N VAL A 305 -8.67 -4.82 0.68
CA VAL A 305 -9.68 -5.73 1.23
C VAL A 305 -9.74 -6.99 0.38
N LYS A 306 -9.65 -8.15 1.03
CA LYS A 306 -10.01 -9.41 0.39
C LYS A 306 -11.53 -9.50 0.33
N ASP A 307 -12.08 -9.39 -0.86
CA ASP A 307 -13.51 -9.41 -1.13
C ASP A 307 -13.78 -10.34 -2.31
N ASN A 308 -14.31 -11.53 -2.03
CA ASN A 308 -14.51 -12.56 -3.03
C ASN A 308 -15.51 -12.18 -4.15
N ARG A 309 -16.24 -11.06 -4.00
CA ARG A 309 -17.15 -10.53 -5.02
C ARG A 309 -16.40 -9.81 -6.15
N ALA A 310 -15.19 -9.31 -5.89
CA ALA A 310 -14.32 -8.77 -6.94
C ALA A 310 -13.94 -9.88 -7.93
N PRO A 311 -14.31 -9.78 -9.23
CA PRO A 311 -14.09 -10.84 -10.19
C PRO A 311 -12.59 -11.08 -10.46
N GLY A 312 -12.17 -12.34 -10.42
CA GLY A 312 -10.79 -12.75 -10.73
C GLY A 312 -9.78 -12.47 -9.62
N THR A 313 -9.57 -11.19 -9.29
CA THR A 313 -8.55 -10.74 -8.31
C THR A 313 -8.96 -11.03 -6.87
N GLN A 314 -10.27 -10.99 -6.56
CA GLN A 314 -10.82 -11.06 -5.20
C GLN A 314 -10.23 -10.02 -4.23
N TRP A 315 -9.65 -8.94 -4.76
CA TRP A 315 -9.02 -7.88 -3.99
C TRP A 315 -9.57 -6.54 -4.41
N VAL A 316 -9.88 -5.70 -3.43
CA VAL A 316 -10.30 -4.31 -3.62
C VAL A 316 -9.25 -3.41 -2.98
N TYR A 317 -8.61 -2.59 -3.78
CA TYR A 317 -7.62 -1.62 -3.35
C TYR A 317 -8.21 -0.22 -3.45
N GLY A 318 -7.84 0.65 -2.54
CA GLY A 318 -8.17 2.07 -2.69
C GLY A 318 -7.21 2.93 -1.91
N THR A 319 -7.21 4.21 -2.25
CA THR A 319 -6.31 5.16 -1.61
C THR A 319 -6.99 6.50 -1.39
N PHE A 320 -6.70 7.07 -0.23
CA PHE A 320 -7.07 8.42 0.14
C PHE A 320 -5.82 9.30 0.13
N VAL A 321 -6.00 10.58 -0.11
CA VAL A 321 -4.92 11.58 -0.20
C VAL A 321 -5.22 12.77 0.69
N ALA A 322 -4.18 13.49 1.11
CA ALA A 322 -4.30 14.68 1.94
C ALA A 322 -5.20 15.75 1.30
N ASP A 323 -6.02 16.38 2.12
CA ASP A 323 -6.94 17.46 1.73
C ASP A 323 -7.10 18.46 2.90
N GLY A 324 -6.00 18.69 3.61
CA GLY A 324 -6.05 19.33 4.91
C GLY A 324 -6.34 20.83 4.89
N GLN A 325 -6.16 21.49 3.73
CA GLN A 325 -6.59 22.88 3.55
C GLN A 325 -8.12 23.00 3.40
N ARG A 326 -8.75 22.25 2.47
CA ARG A 326 -10.22 22.33 2.29
C ARG A 326 -10.97 21.73 3.48
N LYS A 327 -10.39 20.69 4.10
CA LYS A 327 -10.96 19.99 5.25
C LYS A 327 -10.49 20.50 6.61
N ALA A 328 -9.92 21.70 6.69
CA ALA A 328 -9.52 22.31 7.97
C ALA A 328 -10.66 22.36 9.01
N HIS A 329 -11.90 22.47 8.55
CA HIS A 329 -13.11 22.48 9.39
C HIS A 329 -13.47 21.09 9.97
N ILE A 330 -12.91 20.00 9.44
CA ILE A 330 -13.11 18.65 9.98
C ILE A 330 -12.32 18.52 11.28
N LYS A 331 -13.02 18.11 12.35
CA LYS A 331 -12.47 18.05 13.70
C LYS A 331 -11.35 17.01 13.84
N ASP A 332 -11.58 15.81 13.30
CA ASP A 332 -10.61 14.72 13.32
C ASP A 332 -9.57 14.94 12.20
N PRO A 333 -8.28 15.19 12.53
CA PRO A 333 -7.25 15.40 11.52
C PRO A 333 -7.07 14.22 10.57
N TRP A 334 -7.32 12.99 11.03
CA TRP A 334 -7.22 11.79 10.19
C TRP A 334 -8.30 11.72 9.11
N GLN A 335 -9.43 12.42 9.31
CA GLN A 335 -10.50 12.53 8.32
C GLN A 335 -10.33 13.71 7.35
N ARG A 336 -9.22 14.45 7.44
CA ARG A 336 -8.86 15.53 6.50
C ARG A 336 -8.23 15.02 5.20
N ILE A 337 -8.68 13.85 4.76
CA ILE A 337 -8.26 13.19 3.53
C ILE A 337 -9.45 13.07 2.57
N SER A 338 -9.19 12.94 1.28
CA SER A 338 -10.19 12.70 0.26
C SER A 338 -9.89 11.42 -0.50
N LEU A 339 -10.92 10.68 -0.90
CA LEU A 339 -10.75 9.47 -1.69
C LEU A 339 -10.18 9.84 -3.06
N LEU A 340 -9.10 9.18 -3.48
CA LEU A 340 -8.56 9.31 -4.83
C LEU A 340 -9.26 8.30 -5.76
N GLY A 341 -9.44 7.07 -5.30
CA GLY A 341 -10.19 6.05 -6.02
C GLY A 341 -10.25 4.69 -5.31
N VAL A 342 -10.94 3.76 -5.95
CA VAL A 342 -11.02 2.34 -5.56
C VAL A 342 -11.00 1.47 -6.82
N MET A 343 -10.25 0.37 -6.80
CA MET A 343 -10.06 -0.55 -7.92
C MET A 343 -10.11 -2.01 -7.46
N TRP A 344 -10.50 -2.91 -8.36
CA TRP A 344 -10.47 -4.36 -8.14
C TRP A 344 -9.98 -5.14 -9.36
N GLY A 345 -9.47 -4.44 -10.36
CA GLY A 345 -8.85 -5.02 -11.55
C GLY A 345 -8.04 -3.96 -12.29
N ASN A 346 -7.31 -4.41 -13.29
CA ASN A 346 -6.38 -3.60 -14.06
C ASN A 346 -6.98 -3.00 -15.32
N ASP A 347 -8.24 -3.28 -15.68
CA ASP A 347 -8.76 -3.05 -17.03
C ASP A 347 -7.72 -3.55 -18.04
N THR A 348 -7.41 -4.86 -17.96
CA THR A 348 -6.29 -5.48 -18.69
C THR A 348 -6.39 -5.19 -20.19
N PRO A 349 -5.32 -4.67 -20.84
CA PRO A 349 -5.35 -4.41 -22.27
C PRO A 349 -5.56 -5.71 -23.07
N PRO A 350 -6.38 -5.69 -24.13
CA PRO A 350 -6.51 -6.82 -25.04
C PRO A 350 -5.16 -7.21 -25.65
N LYS A 351 -5.00 -8.48 -26.04
CA LYS A 351 -3.75 -8.99 -26.63
C LYS A 351 -3.28 -8.08 -27.78
N GLY A 352 -2.05 -7.60 -27.68
CA GLY A 352 -1.41 -6.72 -28.67
C GLY A 352 -1.71 -5.22 -28.51
N GLN A 353 -2.55 -4.82 -27.56
CA GLN A 353 -2.74 -3.42 -27.19
C GLN A 353 -1.78 -3.01 -26.08
N LEU A 354 -1.56 -1.70 -25.96
CA LEU A 354 -0.65 -1.11 -24.98
C LEU A 354 -1.45 -0.54 -23.80
N ALA A 355 -0.88 -0.59 -22.61
CA ALA A 355 -1.55 -0.13 -21.40
C ALA A 355 -1.64 1.40 -21.35
N TYR A 356 -0.72 2.13 -22.00
CA TYR A 356 -0.65 3.60 -21.94
C TYR A 356 -1.87 4.31 -22.56
N ASN A 357 -2.64 3.62 -23.41
CA ASN A 357 -3.82 4.16 -24.10
C ASN A 357 -5.07 3.27 -24.02
N TYR A 358 -5.05 2.22 -23.20
CA TYR A 358 -6.22 1.37 -22.92
C TYR A 358 -6.61 1.44 -21.44
N PRO A 359 -7.90 1.50 -21.06
CA PRO A 359 -9.05 1.72 -21.96
C PRO A 359 -9.00 3.12 -22.58
N GLU A 360 -9.78 3.35 -23.64
CA GLU A 360 -9.83 4.62 -24.35
C GLU A 360 -10.49 5.70 -23.48
N ASP A 361 -9.84 6.87 -23.35
CA ASP A 361 -10.33 8.05 -22.64
C ASP A 361 -11.06 7.72 -21.30
N PRO A 362 -10.36 7.12 -20.32
CA PRO A 362 -10.99 6.63 -19.10
C PRO A 362 -11.59 7.75 -18.26
N ARG A 363 -11.11 8.99 -18.40
CA ARG A 363 -11.70 10.14 -17.72
C ARG A 363 -13.12 10.41 -18.18
N LYS A 364 -13.39 10.26 -19.48
CA LYS A 364 -14.72 10.42 -20.07
C LYS A 364 -15.56 9.15 -19.97
N ASN A 365 -14.99 8.02 -20.35
CA ASN A 365 -15.72 6.75 -20.52
C ASN A 365 -15.82 5.95 -19.21
N GLY A 366 -14.97 6.26 -18.22
CA GLY A 366 -14.81 5.46 -17.02
C GLY A 366 -13.96 4.22 -17.28
N PHE A 367 -13.60 3.56 -16.19
CA PHE A 367 -13.01 2.23 -16.20
C PHE A 367 -14.09 1.18 -15.95
N ALA A 368 -13.84 -0.09 -16.27
CA ALA A 368 -14.73 -1.18 -15.89
C ALA A 368 -14.48 -1.60 -14.43
N GLU A 369 -13.20 -1.71 -14.02
CA GLU A 369 -12.80 -2.38 -12.78
C GLU A 369 -12.33 -1.41 -11.68
N GLU A 370 -12.59 -0.12 -11.85
CA GLU A 370 -12.25 0.92 -10.87
C GLU A 370 -13.14 2.16 -10.95
N VAL A 371 -12.97 3.03 -9.95
CA VAL A 371 -13.58 4.33 -9.80
C VAL A 371 -12.48 5.33 -9.44
N ILE A 372 -12.33 6.38 -10.25
CA ILE A 372 -11.47 7.54 -9.97
C ILE A 372 -12.33 8.73 -9.54
N VAL A 373 -11.93 9.38 -8.46
CA VAL A 373 -12.57 10.62 -7.98
C VAL A 373 -11.85 11.82 -8.60
N TRP A 374 -12.25 12.18 -9.82
CA TRP A 374 -11.60 13.24 -10.59
C TRP A 374 -11.56 14.61 -9.91
N ASP A 375 -12.55 14.97 -9.07
CA ASP A 375 -12.50 16.20 -8.27
C ASP A 375 -11.28 16.24 -7.34
N THR A 376 -10.94 15.10 -6.72
CA THR A 376 -9.75 14.96 -5.88
C THR A 376 -8.48 15.13 -6.71
N VAL A 377 -8.41 14.47 -7.87
CA VAL A 377 -7.28 14.58 -8.82
C VAL A 377 -7.06 16.02 -9.24
N ASP A 378 -8.13 16.68 -9.66
CA ASP A 378 -8.09 18.06 -10.13
C ASP A 378 -7.67 19.01 -9.00
N GLU A 379 -8.18 18.81 -7.78
CA GLU A 379 -7.76 19.59 -6.61
C GLU A 379 -6.26 19.43 -6.33
N LEU A 380 -5.73 18.21 -6.32
CA LEU A 380 -4.29 17.97 -6.14
C LEU A 380 -3.45 18.66 -7.24
N ASN A 381 -3.93 18.62 -8.49
CA ASN A 381 -3.22 19.19 -9.64
C ASN A 381 -3.22 20.73 -9.65
N ARG A 382 -4.08 21.41 -8.89
CA ARG A 382 -4.04 22.89 -8.75
C ARG A 382 -2.73 23.41 -8.17
N TYR A 383 -2.02 22.57 -7.43
CA TYR A 383 -0.72 22.87 -6.81
C TYR A 383 0.46 22.48 -7.71
N GLY A 384 0.20 21.88 -8.87
CA GLY A 384 1.20 21.43 -9.84
C GLY A 384 1.94 22.59 -10.53
N GLY A 385 3.25 22.38 -10.74
CA GLY A 385 4.14 23.29 -11.46
C GLY A 385 4.15 23.06 -12.97
N SER A 386 5.27 23.36 -13.62
CA SER A 386 5.42 23.31 -15.08
C SER A 386 5.58 21.89 -15.66
N ASP A 387 5.78 20.87 -14.82
CA ASP A 387 5.95 19.48 -15.24
C ASP A 387 4.75 18.62 -14.79
N PRO A 388 3.75 18.40 -15.67
CA PRO A 388 2.55 17.64 -15.36
C PRO A 388 2.78 16.18 -14.98
N THR A 389 3.90 15.59 -15.41
CA THR A 389 4.24 14.20 -15.06
C THR A 389 4.63 14.05 -13.59
N LYS A 390 4.91 15.17 -12.93
CA LYS A 390 5.29 15.25 -11.50
C LYS A 390 4.29 16.05 -10.67
N TRP A 391 3.08 16.25 -11.17
CA TRP A 391 2.03 16.82 -10.35
C TRP A 391 1.62 15.82 -9.28
N MET A 392 1.32 16.31 -8.08
CA MET A 392 0.90 15.48 -6.96
C MET A 392 -0.34 14.64 -7.28
N GLY A 393 -1.28 15.14 -8.09
CA GLY A 393 -2.47 14.39 -8.49
C GLY A 393 -2.23 13.40 -9.62
N HIS A 394 -0.97 13.01 -9.90
CA HIS A 394 -0.72 11.97 -10.88
C HIS A 394 -1.39 10.66 -10.45
N LEU A 395 -1.91 9.98 -11.45
CA LEU A 395 -2.40 8.60 -11.37
C LEU A 395 -1.40 7.70 -12.10
N GLY A 396 -1.65 6.40 -12.02
CA GLY A 396 -0.88 5.37 -12.70
C GLY A 396 -1.01 5.37 -14.22
N CYS A 397 -0.62 4.25 -14.83
CA CYS A 397 -0.59 4.06 -16.27
C CYS A 397 -1.98 4.30 -16.89
N ASN A 398 -2.04 5.19 -17.89
CA ASN A 398 -3.30 5.65 -18.50
C ASN A 398 -4.35 6.11 -17.48
N ASN A 399 -3.90 6.74 -16.39
CA ASN A 399 -4.74 7.23 -15.31
C ASN A 399 -5.46 6.15 -14.49
N ARG A 400 -4.97 4.91 -14.51
CA ARG A 400 -5.40 3.88 -13.57
C ARG A 400 -5.17 4.32 -12.13
N LEU A 401 -5.94 3.77 -11.21
CA LEU A 401 -5.75 4.09 -9.80
C LEU A 401 -4.33 3.73 -9.34
N ASP A 402 -3.63 4.77 -8.93
CA ASP A 402 -2.37 4.72 -8.19
C ASP A 402 -2.24 6.03 -7.40
N GLY A 403 -1.42 6.06 -6.36
CA GLY A 403 -1.29 7.22 -5.50
C GLY A 403 -0.13 8.16 -5.85
N PRO A 404 -0.12 9.39 -5.29
CA PRO A 404 1.01 10.33 -5.36
C PRO A 404 2.34 9.78 -4.82
N ALA A 405 2.30 8.66 -4.10
CA ALA A 405 3.46 7.97 -3.54
C ALA A 405 4.05 6.89 -4.48
N ASP A 406 3.34 6.53 -5.54
CA ASP A 406 3.51 5.29 -6.29
C ASP A 406 4.13 5.51 -7.68
N ASP A 407 4.55 4.44 -8.36
CA ASP A 407 5.14 4.54 -9.70
C ASP A 407 4.06 4.84 -10.74
N ALA A 408 4.16 5.99 -11.38
CA ALA A 408 3.22 6.40 -12.43
C ALA A 408 3.09 5.38 -13.58
N ASN A 409 4.08 4.50 -13.80
CA ASN A 409 4.02 3.44 -14.81
C ASN A 409 3.14 2.24 -14.43
N SER A 410 2.45 2.29 -13.29
CA SER A 410 1.78 1.14 -12.68
C SER A 410 0.31 1.42 -12.36
N SER A 411 -0.33 0.50 -11.66
CA SER A 411 -1.57 0.68 -10.90
C SER A 411 -1.40 -0.05 -9.56
N CYS A 412 -2.27 0.18 -8.58
CA CYS A 412 -2.18 -0.58 -7.33
C CYS A 412 -2.28 -2.10 -7.57
N MET A 413 -3.14 -2.53 -8.51
CA MET A 413 -3.29 -3.95 -8.87
C MET A 413 -2.04 -4.51 -9.58
N SER A 414 -1.44 -3.81 -10.53
CA SER A 414 -0.24 -4.29 -11.24
C SER A 414 0.99 -4.37 -10.34
N CYS A 415 1.12 -3.40 -9.42
CA CYS A 415 2.19 -3.37 -8.42
C CYS A 415 2.12 -4.57 -7.46
N HIS A 416 0.90 -5.04 -7.13
CA HIS A 416 0.69 -6.05 -6.11
C HIS A 416 0.41 -7.46 -6.64
N GLY A 417 -0.20 -7.60 -7.82
CA GLY A 417 -0.80 -8.86 -8.28
C GLY A 417 0.19 -10.01 -8.47
N SER A 418 1.46 -9.69 -8.74
CA SER A 418 2.54 -10.67 -8.90
C SER A 418 3.37 -10.89 -7.62
N ALA A 419 2.84 -10.55 -6.45
CA ALA A 419 3.49 -10.87 -5.18
C ALA A 419 3.65 -12.39 -5.01
N SER A 420 4.88 -12.86 -4.85
CA SER A 420 5.22 -14.28 -4.74
C SER A 420 6.27 -14.57 -3.69
N VAL A 421 6.40 -15.86 -3.34
CA VAL A 421 7.53 -16.36 -2.55
C VAL A 421 8.81 -16.18 -3.35
N PRO A 422 9.85 -15.54 -2.77
CA PRO A 422 11.15 -15.46 -3.41
C PRO A 422 11.69 -16.85 -3.72
N ASP A 423 12.28 -17.00 -4.89
CA ASP A 423 12.91 -18.26 -5.30
C ASP A 423 14.20 -18.53 -4.49
N GLU A 424 14.89 -19.65 -4.74
CA GLU A 424 16.10 -20.00 -3.98
C GLU A 424 17.25 -18.99 -4.17
N ASN A 425 17.19 -18.20 -5.23
CA ASN A 425 18.12 -17.12 -5.56
C ASN A 425 17.62 -15.76 -5.06
N ILE A 426 16.54 -15.73 -4.28
CA ILE A 426 15.86 -14.52 -3.77
C ILE A 426 15.34 -13.64 -4.92
N VAL A 427 15.01 -14.26 -6.06
CA VAL A 427 14.34 -13.57 -7.16
C VAL A 427 12.84 -13.61 -6.92
N THR A 428 12.20 -12.49 -7.19
CA THR A 428 10.74 -12.35 -7.30
C THR A 428 10.42 -11.78 -8.67
N PRO A 429 9.20 -11.96 -9.22
CA PRO A 429 8.71 -11.21 -10.38
C PRO A 429 8.93 -9.72 -10.18
N PRO A 430 8.82 -8.88 -11.21
CA PRO A 430 9.21 -7.48 -11.14
C PRO A 430 8.30 -6.68 -10.21
N LEU A 431 8.56 -6.81 -8.91
CA LEU A 431 8.34 -5.83 -7.87
C LEU A 431 9.24 -4.60 -8.12
N LEU A 432 10.23 -4.76 -9.02
CA LEU A 432 11.40 -3.89 -9.18
C LEU A 432 11.78 -3.55 -10.63
N SER A 433 11.04 -3.98 -11.68
CA SER A 433 11.24 -3.37 -13.03
C SER A 433 11.02 -1.85 -13.00
N GLN A 434 10.24 -1.39 -12.01
CA GLN A 434 9.98 -0.01 -11.64
C GLN A 434 11.27 0.78 -11.29
N PHE A 435 12.32 0.09 -10.78
CA PHE A 435 13.48 0.73 -10.13
C PHE A 435 14.86 0.28 -10.63
N LEU A 436 14.96 -0.25 -11.87
CA LEU A 436 16.17 -0.63 -12.65
C LEU A 436 16.32 -2.16 -12.84
N SER A 437 16.26 -2.62 -14.10
CA SER A 437 16.65 -3.96 -14.57
C SER A 437 16.62 -3.98 -16.12
N PRO A 438 17.39 -4.81 -16.84
CA PRO A 438 17.43 -4.90 -18.32
C PRO A 438 16.12 -5.33 -19.03
N LEU A 439 14.96 -5.24 -18.37
CA LEU A 439 13.68 -5.67 -18.94
C LEU A 439 13.09 -4.62 -19.87
N THR A 440 12.19 -5.05 -20.76
CA THR A 440 11.31 -4.12 -21.48
C THR A 440 10.45 -3.37 -20.47
N PHE A 441 10.30 -2.06 -20.62
CA PHE A 441 9.48 -1.24 -19.74
C PHE A 441 7.98 -1.44 -20.03
N GLN A 442 7.16 -1.38 -19.00
CA GLN A 442 5.70 -1.32 -19.10
C GLN A 442 5.22 0.12 -19.32
N CYS A 443 3.96 0.29 -19.73
CA CYS A 443 3.30 1.58 -19.90
C CYS A 443 4.05 2.56 -20.82
N VAL A 444 4.67 2.04 -21.88
CA VAL A 444 5.48 2.84 -22.79
C VAL A 444 4.61 3.44 -23.89
N THR A 445 4.81 4.73 -24.15
CA THR A 445 4.36 5.36 -25.40
C THR A 445 5.44 5.13 -26.47
N PRO A 446 5.20 4.32 -27.51
CA PRO A 446 6.20 4.04 -28.52
C PRO A 446 6.50 5.25 -29.40
N ASP A 447 7.73 5.35 -29.90
CA ASP A 447 8.11 6.35 -30.88
C ASP A 447 7.43 6.07 -32.23
N ALA A 448 6.93 7.11 -32.90
CA ALA A 448 6.21 6.98 -34.16
C ALA A 448 7.04 6.32 -35.29
N ASN A 449 8.37 6.47 -35.24
CA ASN A 449 9.29 5.98 -36.28
C ASN A 449 10.01 4.68 -35.91
N ASP A 450 9.98 4.26 -34.64
CA ASP A 450 10.67 3.05 -34.14
C ASP A 450 9.86 2.44 -32.99
N PRO A 451 8.99 1.45 -33.27
CA PRO A 451 8.12 0.86 -32.24
C PRO A 451 8.87 0.05 -31.18
N ASN A 452 10.19 -0.13 -31.33
CA ASN A 452 11.06 -0.76 -30.32
C ASN A 452 11.65 0.25 -29.34
N LYS A 453 11.35 1.54 -29.51
CA LYS A 453 11.74 2.63 -28.62
C LYS A 453 10.52 3.42 -28.21
N GLY A 454 10.64 4.14 -27.12
CA GLY A 454 9.60 5.00 -26.63
C GLY A 454 9.99 5.67 -25.34
N HIS A 455 8.98 6.20 -24.65
CA HIS A 455 9.15 6.82 -23.35
C HIS A 455 8.11 6.25 -22.40
N ASP A 456 8.55 5.94 -21.17
CA ASP A 456 7.63 5.62 -20.09
C ASP A 456 6.86 6.88 -19.64
N ARG A 457 5.90 6.74 -18.74
CA ARG A 457 5.06 7.86 -18.28
C ARG A 457 5.85 8.95 -17.54
N SER A 458 6.98 8.59 -16.94
CA SER A 458 7.89 9.54 -16.29
C SER A 458 8.81 10.27 -17.27
N GLY A 459 8.72 9.95 -18.57
CA GLY A 459 9.56 10.50 -19.63
C GLY A 459 10.92 9.83 -19.75
N ARG A 460 11.16 8.70 -19.07
CA ARG A 460 12.42 7.94 -19.23
C ARG A 460 12.41 7.22 -20.58
N PRO A 461 13.51 7.27 -21.35
CA PRO A 461 13.65 6.46 -22.54
C PRO A 461 13.49 4.97 -22.23
N ALA A 462 12.73 4.28 -23.07
CA ALA A 462 12.45 2.86 -22.97
C ALA A 462 12.80 2.15 -24.27
N THR A 463 13.29 0.92 -24.17
CA THR A 463 13.63 0.07 -25.31
C THR A 463 13.06 -1.33 -25.12
N VAL A 464 12.70 -1.97 -26.24
CA VAL A 464 12.41 -3.40 -26.29
C VAL A 464 13.68 -4.19 -26.02
N ASN A 465 13.65 -5.02 -24.98
CA ASN A 465 14.72 -5.92 -24.58
C ASN A 465 14.28 -7.38 -24.75
N ASP A 466 15.22 -8.28 -25.04
CA ASP A 466 14.99 -9.73 -25.20
C ASP A 466 13.83 -10.10 -26.14
N LYS A 467 13.57 -9.26 -27.16
CA LYS A 467 12.46 -9.40 -28.12
C LYS A 467 11.07 -9.42 -27.45
N ILE A 468 10.94 -8.92 -26.23
CA ILE A 468 9.65 -8.79 -25.56
C ILE A 468 9.11 -7.39 -25.88
N SER A 469 8.06 -7.31 -26.70
CA SER A 469 7.46 -6.03 -27.07
C SER A 469 6.84 -5.31 -25.86
N PHE A 470 6.61 -4.00 -25.96
CA PHE A 470 5.89 -3.25 -24.92
C PHE A 470 4.51 -3.85 -24.62
N ALA A 471 3.77 -4.25 -25.66
CA ALA A 471 2.45 -4.87 -25.48
C ALA A 471 2.52 -6.24 -24.80
N ALA A 472 3.56 -7.03 -25.09
CA ALA A 472 3.80 -8.30 -24.43
C ALA A 472 4.13 -8.10 -22.93
N MET A 473 4.95 -7.10 -22.60
CA MET A 473 5.23 -6.73 -21.21
C MET A 473 3.95 -6.25 -20.49
N ASP A 474 3.19 -5.35 -21.11
CA ASP A 474 1.94 -4.82 -20.56
C ASP A 474 0.91 -5.93 -20.30
N SER A 475 0.86 -6.96 -21.16
CA SER A 475 -0.06 -8.09 -21.00
C SER A 475 0.21 -8.95 -19.76
N ILE A 476 1.45 -8.95 -19.25
CA ILE A 476 1.80 -9.62 -17.99
C ILE A 476 1.64 -8.65 -16.83
N TYR A 477 2.15 -7.43 -16.98
CA TYR A 477 2.22 -6.48 -15.88
C TYR A 477 0.82 -5.98 -15.46
N PHE A 478 -0.07 -5.73 -16.42
CA PHE A 478 -1.45 -5.30 -16.17
C PHE A 478 -2.46 -6.46 -16.23
N ALA A 479 -2.02 -7.70 -16.06
CA ALA A 479 -2.92 -8.84 -15.96
C ALA A 479 -3.69 -8.82 -14.63
N ASN A 480 -4.96 -9.21 -14.64
CA ASN A 480 -5.68 -9.59 -13.43
C ASN A 480 -5.23 -10.98 -12.99
N VAL A 481 -4.25 -11.03 -12.09
CA VAL A 481 -3.73 -12.28 -11.52
C VAL A 481 -4.79 -12.89 -10.61
N PRO A 482 -5.20 -14.16 -10.80
CA PRO A 482 -6.17 -14.78 -9.92
C PRO A 482 -5.64 -14.93 -8.48
N ALA A 483 -6.47 -14.56 -7.53
CA ALA A 483 -6.14 -14.60 -6.11
C ALA A 483 -5.70 -15.99 -5.61
N GLY A 484 -4.55 -16.04 -4.94
CA GLY A 484 -3.97 -17.27 -4.38
C GLY A 484 -3.80 -18.41 -5.38
N LYS A 485 -3.58 -18.09 -6.66
CA LYS A 485 -3.25 -19.06 -7.71
C LYS A 485 -1.83 -18.87 -8.21
N PRO A 486 -1.17 -19.95 -8.66
CA PRO A 486 0.08 -19.82 -9.38
C PRO A 486 -0.07 -18.89 -10.59
N PHE A 487 1.03 -18.22 -10.93
CA PHE A 487 1.13 -17.44 -12.17
C PHE A 487 2.52 -17.61 -12.77
N ASN A 488 2.65 -17.28 -14.05
CA ASN A 488 3.93 -17.28 -14.73
C ASN A 488 4.24 -15.88 -15.27
N MET A 489 5.49 -15.70 -15.70
CA MET A 489 5.98 -14.46 -16.29
C MET A 489 6.38 -14.71 -17.75
N VAL A 490 5.57 -15.51 -18.47
CA VAL A 490 5.86 -15.96 -19.83
C VAL A 490 4.92 -15.28 -20.82
N THR A 491 5.48 -14.73 -21.89
CA THR A 491 4.75 -14.18 -23.03
C THR A 491 5.40 -14.60 -24.35
N ASP A 492 4.67 -14.55 -25.45
CA ASP A 492 5.23 -14.68 -26.78
C ASP A 492 6.17 -13.48 -27.04
N ASN A 493 7.40 -13.75 -27.50
CA ASN A 493 8.30 -12.70 -28.01
C ASN A 493 7.92 -12.30 -29.45
N THR A 494 8.65 -11.36 -30.06
CA THR A 494 8.37 -10.89 -31.43
C THR A 494 8.50 -11.96 -32.51
N ASP A 495 9.18 -13.09 -32.23
CA ASP A 495 9.29 -14.24 -33.13
C ASP A 495 8.18 -15.29 -32.90
N GLY A 496 7.24 -15.03 -31.97
CA GLY A 496 6.17 -15.95 -31.59
C GLY A 496 6.63 -17.09 -30.67
N GLN A 497 7.80 -16.97 -30.02
CA GLN A 497 8.31 -17.99 -29.11
C GLN A 497 7.98 -17.65 -27.65
N PRO A 498 7.47 -18.60 -26.84
CA PRO A 498 7.26 -18.40 -25.41
C PRO A 498 8.58 -18.04 -24.72
N THR A 499 8.61 -16.86 -24.11
CA THR A 499 9.79 -16.29 -23.46
C THR A 499 9.42 -15.85 -22.05
N ASN A 500 10.21 -16.29 -21.07
CA ASN A 500 10.05 -15.86 -19.70
C ASN A 500 10.74 -14.51 -19.50
N VAL A 501 9.98 -13.48 -19.15
CA VAL A 501 10.51 -12.12 -18.97
C VAL A 501 11.43 -12.02 -17.75
N MET A 502 11.39 -13.00 -16.84
CA MET A 502 12.32 -13.10 -15.71
C MET A 502 13.61 -13.85 -16.03
N GLY A 503 13.77 -14.29 -17.28
CA GLY A 503 14.92 -15.06 -17.75
C GLY A 503 14.71 -16.57 -17.65
N ALA A 504 15.62 -17.30 -18.29
CA ALA A 504 15.57 -18.76 -18.35
C ALA A 504 15.77 -19.40 -16.97
N GLY A 505 14.94 -20.40 -16.66
CA GLY A 505 15.05 -21.18 -15.42
C GLY A 505 14.46 -20.54 -14.16
N VAL A 506 13.82 -19.37 -14.28
CA VAL A 506 13.19 -18.65 -13.17
C VAL A 506 11.67 -18.87 -13.19
N PRO A 507 10.98 -19.08 -12.05
CA PRO A 507 11.53 -19.27 -10.72
C PRO A 507 12.28 -20.61 -10.57
N SER A 508 13.25 -20.62 -9.66
CA SER A 508 13.92 -21.85 -9.22
C SER A 508 13.66 -22.10 -7.74
N TYR A 509 12.93 -23.17 -7.42
CA TYR A 509 12.66 -23.56 -6.04
C TYR A 509 13.45 -24.83 -5.68
N ALA A 510 14.21 -24.76 -4.59
CA ALA A 510 14.97 -25.89 -4.10
C ALA A 510 14.08 -27.13 -3.92
N HIS A 511 14.53 -28.27 -4.44
CA HIS A 511 13.82 -29.55 -4.35
C HIS A 511 12.40 -29.55 -4.96
N SER A 512 12.14 -28.71 -5.95
CA SER A 512 10.85 -28.64 -6.65
C SER A 512 11.03 -28.56 -8.17
N ALA A 513 10.16 -29.27 -8.91
CA ALA A 513 10.11 -29.18 -10.38
C ALA A 513 9.23 -28.00 -10.87
N ARG A 514 8.67 -27.22 -9.93
CA ARG A 514 7.74 -26.12 -10.18
C ARG A 514 8.37 -25.02 -11.06
N LYS A 515 7.60 -24.48 -12.00
CA LYS A 515 8.02 -23.43 -12.98
C LYS A 515 7.11 -22.21 -13.01
N ASP A 516 6.05 -22.22 -12.21
CA ASP A 516 5.19 -21.08 -11.91
C ASP A 516 5.55 -20.53 -10.52
N TRP A 517 5.27 -19.24 -10.33
CA TRP A 517 5.50 -18.55 -9.09
C TRP A 517 4.52 -19.02 -8.02
N ILE A 518 5.02 -19.18 -6.79
CA ILE A 518 4.18 -19.46 -5.62
C ILE A 518 3.53 -18.15 -5.18
N SER A 519 2.22 -18.03 -5.35
CA SER A 519 1.50 -16.80 -5.05
C SER A 519 1.43 -16.50 -3.55
N LEU A 520 1.61 -15.21 -3.22
CA LEU A 520 1.36 -14.63 -1.89
C LEU A 520 0.08 -13.78 -1.88
N ASP A 521 -0.80 -13.97 -2.87
CA ASP A 521 -2.14 -13.38 -2.94
C ASP A 521 -2.12 -11.85 -2.74
N TYR A 522 -1.46 -11.15 -3.66
CA TYR A 522 -1.33 -9.67 -3.69
C TYR A 522 -0.53 -9.06 -2.52
N SER A 523 -0.03 -9.85 -1.58
CA SER A 523 0.74 -9.36 -0.43
C SER A 523 2.21 -9.05 -0.79
N LEU A 524 2.41 -7.91 -1.45
CA LEU A 524 3.75 -7.37 -1.76
C LEU A 524 4.64 -7.28 -0.52
N GLN A 525 4.07 -6.82 0.60
CA GLN A 525 4.79 -6.66 1.84
C GLN A 525 5.27 -8.01 2.42
N MET A 526 4.51 -9.11 2.21
CA MET A 526 4.96 -10.46 2.57
C MET A 526 6.10 -10.93 1.68
N SER A 527 6.04 -10.63 0.39
CA SER A 527 7.14 -10.93 -0.54
C SER A 527 8.44 -10.22 -0.12
N ILE A 528 8.36 -8.92 0.19
CA ILE A 528 9.49 -8.13 0.71
C ILE A 528 10.00 -8.69 2.04
N SER A 529 9.10 -9.02 2.96
CA SER A 529 9.44 -9.54 4.28
C SER A 529 10.14 -10.91 4.21
N LEU A 530 9.64 -11.82 3.36
CA LEU A 530 10.28 -13.11 3.09
C LEU A 530 11.65 -12.95 2.42
N THR A 531 11.79 -12.02 1.48
CA THR A 531 13.09 -11.67 0.86
C THR A 531 14.10 -11.27 1.93
N GLN A 532 13.74 -10.34 2.82
CA GLN A 532 14.60 -9.88 3.91
C GLN A 532 14.91 -10.99 4.92
N TRP A 533 13.92 -11.83 5.26
CA TRP A 533 14.13 -13.00 6.11
C TRP A 533 15.12 -13.99 5.50
N MET A 534 14.92 -14.38 4.24
CA MET A 534 15.77 -15.34 3.53
C MET A 534 17.19 -14.81 3.39
N GLN A 535 17.35 -13.52 3.08
CA GLN A 535 18.64 -12.86 3.04
C GLN A 535 19.33 -12.90 4.42
N TRP A 536 18.60 -12.60 5.50
CA TRP A 536 19.13 -12.73 6.86
C TRP A 536 19.59 -14.17 7.15
N GLN A 537 18.80 -15.19 6.78
CA GLN A 537 19.17 -16.59 6.96
C GLN A 537 20.43 -16.97 6.17
N GLN A 538 20.60 -16.46 4.94
CA GLN A 538 21.81 -16.67 4.16
C GLN A 538 23.03 -16.00 4.83
N HIS A 539 22.89 -14.76 5.27
CA HIS A 539 23.98 -14.03 5.94
C HIS A 539 24.43 -14.69 7.25
N LYS A 540 23.51 -15.34 8.00
CA LYS A 540 23.86 -16.10 9.22
C LYS A 540 24.83 -17.25 8.98
N LYS A 541 24.86 -17.83 7.76
CA LYS A 541 25.77 -18.93 7.39
C LYS A 541 27.21 -18.46 7.14
N ILE A 542 27.42 -17.17 6.89
CA ILE A 542 28.74 -16.58 6.63
C ILE A 542 29.42 -16.27 7.97
N ALA A 543 30.73 -16.54 8.10
CA ALA A 543 31.48 -16.18 9.29
C ALA A 543 31.43 -14.66 9.51
N ALA A 544 31.17 -14.24 10.74
CA ALA A 544 30.75 -12.87 11.02
C ALA A 544 31.73 -11.78 10.49
N PRO A 545 33.08 -11.90 10.61
CA PRO A 545 34.02 -10.92 10.04
C PRO A 545 33.97 -10.77 8.52
N LYS A 546 33.45 -11.78 7.81
CA LYS A 546 33.30 -11.76 6.34
C LYS A 546 31.98 -11.13 5.89
N ARG A 547 31.05 -10.83 6.82
CA ARG A 547 29.73 -10.26 6.52
C ARG A 547 29.77 -8.76 6.18
N VAL A 548 30.87 -8.06 6.45
CA VAL A 548 31.02 -6.64 6.08
C VAL A 548 30.95 -6.40 4.57
N HIS A 549 31.15 -7.45 3.77
CA HIS A 549 31.02 -7.43 2.31
C HIS A 549 29.63 -7.90 1.82
N ALA A 550 28.65 -8.05 2.72
CA ALA A 550 27.31 -8.47 2.32
C ALA A 550 26.59 -7.31 1.60
N PHE A 551 26.07 -7.62 0.42
CA PHE A 551 25.31 -6.71 -0.43
C PHE A 551 23.80 -6.95 -0.28
N GLU A 552 23.01 -5.96 -0.67
CA GLU A 552 21.58 -6.15 -0.85
C GLU A 552 21.27 -6.92 -2.13
N ILE A 553 20.60 -8.07 -2.01
CA ILE A 553 20.15 -8.86 -3.17
C ILE A 553 19.02 -8.15 -3.94
N ARG A 554 18.39 -7.14 -3.33
CA ARG A 554 17.27 -6.36 -3.89
C ARG A 554 17.56 -5.67 -5.21
N ARG A 555 18.79 -5.64 -5.69
CA ARG A 555 19.14 -5.06 -7.00
C ARG A 555 19.22 -6.10 -8.13
N ASN A 556 18.71 -7.32 -7.92
CA ASN A 556 18.67 -8.41 -8.90
C ASN A 556 20.03 -8.67 -9.58
N LYS A 557 21.14 -8.40 -8.89
CA LYS A 557 22.46 -8.84 -9.34
C LYS A 557 22.72 -10.19 -8.70
N LYS A 558 22.92 -11.22 -9.55
CA LYS A 558 23.41 -12.52 -9.09
C LYS A 558 24.66 -12.27 -8.24
N LEU A 559 24.64 -12.75 -6.99
CA LEU A 559 25.88 -12.97 -6.24
C LEU A 559 26.77 -13.81 -7.16
N LYS A 560 27.89 -13.23 -7.64
CA LYS A 560 28.88 -14.05 -8.33
C LYS A 560 29.42 -15.04 -7.29
N PRO A 561 29.52 -16.34 -7.65
CA PRO A 561 29.98 -17.37 -6.73
C PRO A 561 31.36 -17.09 -6.15
#